data_AF-A0A968PWH8-F1
#
_entry.id   AF-A0A968PWH8-F1
#
_cell.length_a   1.000
_cell.length_b   1.000
_cell.length_c   1.000
_cell.angle_alpha   90.00
_cell.angle_beta   90.00
_cell.angle_gamma   90.00
#
_symmetry.space_group_name_H-M   'P 1'
#
loop_
_entity.id
_entity.type
_entity.pdbx_description
1 polymer ?
#
loop_
_entity_poly.entity_id
_entity_poly.type
_entity_poly.pdbx_seq_one_letter_code
_entity_poly.pdbx_strand_id
1 'polypeptide(L)' 'MDLSTTLAQAKSLSVGDRIRLVQAIWDSISAEPEQLELTEAQQLELSRRLADHESNPQAVVSWQEIKAQALSRAKADI' A
#
# COMPACT_ATOMS: atom_id res chain seq x y z
N MET A 1 -8.62 -19.09 15.72
CA MET A 1 -9.59 -17.98 15.68
C MET A 1 -9.91 -17.71 14.22
N ASP A 2 -11.18 -17.47 13.91
CA ASP A 2 -11.57 -17.05 12.56
C ASP A 2 -11.34 -15.55 12.37
N LEU A 3 -11.29 -15.10 11.11
CA LEU A 3 -10.97 -13.71 10.77
C LEU A 3 -11.98 -12.71 11.37
N SER A 4 -13.25 -13.09 11.52
CA SER A 4 -14.27 -12.20 12.06
C SER A 4 -14.05 -11.92 13.55
N THR A 5 -13.68 -12.96 14.31
CA THR A 5 -13.30 -12.83 15.72
C THR A 5 -12.04 -11.98 15.90
N THR A 6 -11.00 -12.22 15.09
CA THR A 6 -9.76 -11.42 15.12
C THR A 6 -10.03 -9.95 14.79
N LEU A 7 -10.86 -9.68 13.79
CA LEU A 7 -11.23 -8.31 13.43
C LEU A 7 -12.02 -7.61 14.54
N ALA A 8 -12.92 -8.32 15.23
CA ALA A 8 -13.66 -7.77 16.36
C ALA A 8 -12.71 -7.38 17.51
N GLN A 9 -11.70 -8.20 17.81
CA GLN A 9 -10.67 -7.91 18.79
C GLN A 9 -9.77 -6.74 18.37
N ALA A 10 -9.35 -6.69 17.11
CA ALA A 10 -8.58 -5.55 16.60
C ALA A 10 -9.38 -4.24 16.73
N LYS A 11 -10.69 -4.27 16.49
CA LYS A 11 -11.57 -3.10 16.62
C LYS A 11 -11.73 -2.61 18.07
N SER A 12 -11.59 -3.47 19.08
CA SER A 12 -11.68 -3.07 20.48
C SER A 12 -10.43 -2.33 20.99
N LEU A 13 -9.31 -2.39 20.25
CA LEU A 13 -8.10 -1.64 20.54
C LEU A 13 -8.27 -0.14 20.31
N SER A 14 -7.42 0.65 20.98
CA SER A 14 -7.28 2.08 20.71
C SER A 14 -6.86 2.30 19.25
N VAL A 15 -7.14 3.48 18.68
CA VAL A 15 -6.71 3.81 17.30
C VAL A 15 -5.20 3.64 17.14
N GLY A 16 -4.41 4.09 18.12
CA GLY A 16 -2.95 3.99 18.08
C GLY A 16 -2.47 2.53 18.06
N ASP A 17 -3.08 1.67 18.87
CA ASP A 17 -2.73 0.24 18.91
C ASP A 17 -3.20 -0.49 17.65
N ARG A 18 -4.33 -0.09 17.06
CA ARG A 18 -4.74 -0.60 15.74
C ARG A 18 -3.73 -0.25 14.65
N ILE A 19 -3.21 0.97 14.64
CA ILE A 19 -2.17 1.38 13.67
C ILE A 19 -0.90 0.53 13.87
N ARG A 20 -0.46 0.34 15.12
CA ARG A 20 0.70 -0.51 15.43
C ARG A 20 0.48 -1.96 15.02
N LEU A 21 -0.72 -2.50 15.25
CA LEU A 21 -1.07 -3.86 14.85
C LEU A 21 -1.06 -4.01 13.32
N VAL A 22 -1.64 -3.06 12.58
CA VAL A 22 -1.61 -3.06 11.11
C VAL A 22 -0.17 -3.02 10.61
N GLN A 23 0.69 -2.17 11.20
CA GLN A 23 2.10 -2.12 10.83
C GLN A 23 2.81 -3.44 11.12
N ALA A 24 2.63 -4.03 12.31
CA ALA A 24 3.28 -5.29 12.67
C ALA A 24 2.87 -6.46 11.75
N ILE A 25 1.60 -6.52 11.36
CA ILE A 25 1.11 -7.51 10.38
C ILE A 25 1.73 -7.25 9.01
N TRP A 26 1.82 -5.98 8.60
CA TRP A 26 2.45 -5.63 7.33
C TRP A 26 3.93 -6.01 7.30
N ASP A 27 4.65 -5.75 8.38
CA ASP A 27 6.06 -6.10 8.53
C ASP A 27 6.24 -7.63 8.48
N SER A 28 5.37 -8.42 9.12
CA SER A 28 5.46 -9.89 9.06
C SER A 28 5.22 -10.43 7.65
N ILE A 29 4.26 -9.87 6.89
CA ILE A 29 4.02 -10.25 5.50
C ILE A 29 5.26 -9.94 4.65
N SER A 30 5.86 -8.77 4.86
CA SER A 30 7.05 -8.36 4.10
C SER A 30 8.29 -9.22 4.38
N ALA A 31 8.34 -9.89 5.53
CA ALA A 31 9.42 -10.80 5.90
C ALA A 31 9.32 -12.19 5.23
N GLU A 32 8.19 -12.51 4.59
CA GLU A 32 7.94 -13.79 3.93
C GLU A 32 7.66 -13.63 2.41
N PRO A 33 8.58 -13.00 1.64
CA PRO A 33 8.33 -12.65 0.24
C PRO A 33 8.16 -13.87 -0.68
N GLU A 34 8.69 -15.03 -0.27
CA GLU A 34 8.64 -16.28 -1.03
C GLU A 34 7.21 -16.85 -1.17
N GLN A 35 6.26 -16.38 -0.36
CA GLN A 35 4.87 -16.86 -0.40
C GLN A 35 4.05 -16.29 -1.57
N LEU A 36 4.56 -15.27 -2.25
CA LEU A 36 3.88 -14.60 -3.36
C LEU A 36 4.79 -14.53 -4.57
N GLU A 37 4.89 -15.64 -5.31
CA GLU A 37 5.57 -15.64 -6.59
C GLU A 37 4.85 -14.71 -7.59
N LEU A 38 5.61 -13.78 -8.16
CA LEU A 38 5.12 -12.95 -9.23
C LEU A 38 4.99 -13.78 -10.51
N THR A 39 3.86 -13.66 -11.19
CA THR A 39 3.72 -14.20 -12.54
C THR A 39 4.72 -13.54 -13.49
N GLU A 40 5.10 -14.23 -14.57
CA GLU A 40 6.02 -13.69 -15.59
C GLU A 40 5.56 -12.33 -16.12
N ALA A 41 4.25 -12.18 -16.37
CA ALA A 41 3.66 -10.91 -16.82
C ALA A 41 3.85 -9.77 -15.80
N GLN A 42 3.75 -10.07 -14.50
CA GLN A 42 3.99 -9.08 -13.44
C GLN A 42 5.47 -8.71 -13.34
N GLN A 43 6.38 -9.69 -13.42
CA GLN A 43 7.83 -9.44 -13.41
C GLN A 43 8.27 -8.57 -14.61
N LEU A 44 7.71 -8.85 -15.79
CA LEU A 44 7.98 -8.08 -17.00
C LEU A 44 7.48 -6.64 -16.87
N GLU A 45 6.27 -6.43 -16.35
CA GLU A 45 5.71 -5.09 -16.15
C GLU A 45 6.51 -4.28 -15.12
N LEU A 46 6.95 -4.90 -14.03
CA LEU A 46 7.82 -4.23 -13.05
C LEU A 46 9.16 -3.84 -13.66
N SER A 47 9.79 -4.74 -14.42
CA SER A 47 11.06 -4.48 -15.11
C SER A 47 10.92 -3.32 -16.11
N ARG A 48 9.82 -3.30 -16.88
CA ARG A 48 9.50 -2.23 -17.82
C ARG A 48 9.34 -0.88 -17.11
N ARG A 49 8.56 -0.83 -16.02
CA ARG A 49 8.36 0.40 -15.24
C ARG A 49 9.63 0.92 -14.59
N LEU A 50 10.49 0.01 -14.14
CA LEU A 50 11.77 0.39 -13.55
C LEU A 50 12.68 1.04 -14.61
N ALA A 51 12.82 0.41 -15.78
CA ALA A 51 13.59 0.97 -16.90
C ALA A 51 13.04 2.32 -17.37
N ASP A 52 11.72 2.47 -17.47
CA ASP A 52 11.08 3.74 -17.80
C ASP A 52 11.45 4.82 -16.77
N HIS A 53 11.37 4.51 -15.48
CA HIS A 53 11.70 5.46 -14.41
C HIS A 53 13.19 5.83 -14.41
N GLU A 54 14.09 4.87 -14.61
CA GLU A 54 15.54 5.12 -14.72
C GLU A 54 15.87 6.02 -15.92
N SER A 55 15.18 5.82 -17.06
CA SER A 55 15.37 6.64 -18.27
C SER A 55 14.78 8.05 -18.14
N ASN A 56 13.74 8.22 -17.32
CA ASN A 56 13.08 9.50 -17.08
C ASN A 56 12.67 9.69 -15.61
N PRO A 57 13.62 9.97 -14.71
CA PRO A 57 13.34 10.06 -13.27
C PRO A 57 12.38 11.21 -12.90
N GLN A 58 12.25 12.20 -13.77
CA GLN A 58 11.37 13.36 -13.57
C GLN A 58 9.93 13.12 -14.07
N ALA A 59 9.63 11.97 -14.69
CA ALA A 59 8.28 11.55 -15.03
C ALA A 59 7.52 11.04 -13.80
N VAL A 60 7.44 11.89 -12.77
CA VAL A 60 6.76 11.63 -11.52
C VAL A 60 5.80 12.76 -11.22
N VAL A 61 4.76 12.47 -10.43
CA VAL A 61 3.88 13.49 -9.85
C VAL A 61 4.30 13.70 -8.41
N SER A 62 4.50 14.95 -8.00
CA SER A 62 4.90 15.24 -6.63
C SER A 62 3.80 14.83 -5.64
N TRP A 63 4.19 14.47 -4.42
CA TRP A 63 3.23 14.19 -3.35
C TRP A 63 2.27 15.37 -3.11
N GLN A 64 2.78 16.59 -3.20
CA GLN A 64 1.98 17.81 -3.04
C GLN A 64 0.87 17.89 -4.10
N GLU A 65 1.21 17.66 -5.37
CA GLU A 65 0.25 17.70 -6.48
C GLU A 65 -0.81 16.62 -6.34
N ILE A 66 -0.42 15.35 -6.13
CA ILE A 66 -1.40 14.25 -6.05
C ILE A 66 -2.29 14.38 -4.82
N LYS A 67 -1.75 14.86 -3.69
CA LYS A 67 -2.51 15.15 -2.48
C LYS A 67 -3.51 16.29 -2.71
N ALA A 68 -3.09 17.37 -3.38
CA ALA A 68 -3.98 18.48 -3.70
C ALA A 68 -5.13 18.02 -4.60
N GLN A 69 -4.84 17.22 -5.62
CA GLN A 69 -5.88 16.64 -6.48
C GLN A 69 -6.84 15.71 -5.72
N ALA A 70 -6.32 14.85 -4.84
CA ALA A 70 -7.15 13.95 -4.04
C ALA A 70 -8.09 14.72 -3.09
N LEU A 71 -7.59 15.77 -2.43
CA LEU A 71 -8.41 16.63 -1.57
C LEU A 71 -9.45 17.42 -2.36
N SER A 72 -9.11 17.86 -3.58
CA SER A 72 -10.08 18.55 -4.45
C SER A 72 -11.24 17.63 -4.84
N ARG A 73 -10.96 16.36 -5.15
CA ARG A 73 -11.99 15.35 -5.45
C ARG A 73 -12.90 15.11 -4.24
N ALA A 74 -12.32 14.87 -3.07
CA ALA A 74 -13.08 14.65 -1.84
C ALA A 74 -13.98 15.83 -1.44
N LYS A 75 -13.65 17.06 -1.84
CA LYS A 75 -14.50 18.25 -1.60
C LYS A 75 -15.60 18.43 -2.66
N ALA A 76 -15.43 17.90 -3.86
CA ALA A 76 -16.42 17.99 -4.93
C ALA A 76 -17.58 17.00 -4.74
N ASP A 77 -17.38 15.96 -3.93
CA ASP A 77 -18.38 14.96 -3.57
C ASP A 77 -19.18 15.32 -2.30
N ILE A 78 -19.05 16.56 -1.78
CA ILE A 78 -19.78 17.10 -0.61
C ILE A 78 -20.64 18.29 -1.03
#